data_AF-V4A1P0-F1
#
_entry.id   AF-V4A1P0-F1
#
_cell.length_a   1.000
_cell.length_b   1.000
_cell.length_c   1.000
_cell.angle_alpha   90.00
_cell.angle_beta   90.00
_cell.angle_gamma   90.00
#
_symmetry.space_group_name_H-M   'P 1'
#
loop_
_entity.id
_entity.type
_entity.pdbx_description
1 polymer ?
#
loop_
_entity_poly.entity_id
_entity_poly.type
_entity_poly.pdbx_seq_one_letter_code
_entity_poly.pdbx_strand_id
1 'polypeptide(L)'
;DRKYVCIAKDVDVDDVANFMAYRWKKRTPKIILSIVNNNKYFKPWKNESHIEDFQRGLIEAANLTEMWLLTDGLDSGISKYIGNAVGEEMARRTSIEKDYLHIKNAWVEEKLSKLTVLGVVSKSEISYGSYLDGKTPRLFIEHSDAKSIENVGQKPHVDRYELNPDHTHFVMVEDVTRQELLSLRYNLEIRFTHPVGRARRYRRMPSSHTTIPGSEPDVNDVLDKEYDESLTPVIGLFIQGGPSEIDHCIWLLKKRVPIILIKGAGLAADLVAFAYEESQERSDKDHYESFIKPELVKKVMTTFPQDFRNNELARNQCRDRILECVEFANQGEQCYLTIIDPSAGGDLSNLSKYILNALFKSQPRRGGPHIRDQIQRDLQLTLDWNRCDLAKSKIFQKYNRKIKVEDYIFHQALQRNNREEFVELFLEKGFQVHRFLNHKRLHHLFENCQDRDFFVGVCMEGVLGKSVNLNSVVTKQFVEDDMCDLNHLLFRCTRLQKLVSPYELSMNSLGDYISNKEVAERRALNALLFWATLTNRHKLAKVIWKRTEDPMTMAIIISMILNNLSKYWCKDIDIKRKIKVNAE
;
A
#
# COMPACT_ATOMS: atom_id res chain seq x y z
N ASP A 1 21.88 2.65 -8.92
CA ASP A 1 22.41 1.27 -8.99
C ASP A 1 21.29 0.25 -9.01
N ARG A 2 21.27 -0.63 -10.02
CA ARG A 2 20.39 -1.80 -10.06
C ARG A 2 21.15 -3.02 -9.54
N LYS A 3 20.48 -3.90 -8.81
CA LYS A 3 21.11 -5.10 -8.23
C LYS A 3 20.71 -6.33 -9.03
N TYR A 4 21.62 -7.27 -9.22
CA TYR A 4 21.30 -8.57 -9.81
C TYR A 4 21.98 -9.71 -9.07
N VAL A 5 21.49 -10.93 -9.28
CA VAL A 5 22.12 -12.18 -8.86
C VAL A 5 21.91 -13.21 -9.96
N CYS A 6 22.95 -13.97 -10.29
CA CYS A 6 22.88 -15.12 -11.17
C CYS A 6 22.76 -16.39 -10.33
N ILE A 7 21.80 -17.25 -10.65
CA ILE A 7 21.52 -18.48 -9.93
C ILE A 7 21.43 -19.65 -10.91
N ALA A 8 21.84 -20.84 -10.45
CA ALA A 8 21.62 -22.08 -11.19
C ALA A 8 20.13 -22.48 -11.13
N LYS A 9 19.69 -23.30 -12.08
CA LYS A 9 18.28 -23.69 -12.22
C LYS A 9 17.74 -24.58 -11.10
N ASP A 10 18.62 -25.21 -10.33
CA ASP A 10 18.33 -26.13 -9.23
C ASP A 10 18.48 -25.48 -7.83
N VAL A 11 18.74 -24.16 -7.78
CA VAL A 11 18.85 -23.42 -6.52
C VAL A 11 17.52 -23.43 -5.76
N ASP A 12 17.61 -23.64 -4.45
CA ASP A 12 16.46 -23.55 -3.55
C ASP A 12 15.93 -22.10 -3.48
N VAL A 13 14.62 -21.93 -3.61
CA VAL A 13 13.95 -20.63 -3.49
C VAL A 13 14.11 -20.02 -2.09
N ASP A 14 14.34 -20.84 -1.07
CA ASP A 14 14.70 -20.38 0.27
C ASP A 14 16.06 -19.65 0.28
N ASP A 15 17.05 -20.15 -0.45
CA ASP A 15 18.35 -19.50 -0.58
C ASP A 15 18.24 -18.16 -1.30
N VAL A 16 17.39 -18.09 -2.34
CA VAL A 16 17.08 -16.82 -3.02
C VAL A 16 16.45 -15.82 -2.04
N ALA A 17 15.44 -16.24 -1.28
CA ALA A 17 14.79 -15.39 -0.29
C ALA A 17 15.78 -14.90 0.79
N ASN A 18 16.59 -15.82 1.33
CA ASN A 18 17.64 -15.49 2.31
C ASN A 18 18.65 -14.51 1.74
N PHE A 19 19.10 -14.72 0.49
CA PHE A 19 19.99 -13.79 -0.19
C PHE A 19 19.39 -12.39 -0.31
N MET A 20 18.10 -12.29 -0.69
CA MET A 20 17.40 -11.01 -0.75
C MET A 20 17.35 -10.31 0.62
N ALA A 21 17.08 -11.04 1.71
CA ALA A 21 17.08 -10.46 3.04
C ALA A 21 18.46 -10.02 3.52
N TYR A 22 19.47 -10.87 3.42
CA TYR A 22 20.79 -10.60 4.01
C TYR A 22 21.65 -9.71 3.12
N ARG A 23 21.74 -10.01 1.81
CA ARG A 23 22.61 -9.29 0.88
C ARG A 23 21.95 -8.05 0.30
N TRP A 24 20.68 -8.15 -0.09
CA TRP A 24 19.95 -6.98 -0.59
C TRP A 24 19.32 -6.12 0.51
N LYS A 25 19.38 -6.57 1.78
CA LYS A 25 18.78 -5.89 2.95
C LYS A 25 17.29 -5.65 2.77
N LYS A 26 16.60 -6.59 2.11
CA LYS A 26 15.16 -6.53 1.88
C LYS A 26 14.40 -6.95 3.12
N ARG A 27 13.34 -6.20 3.43
CA ARG A 27 12.35 -6.54 4.45
C ARG A 27 11.16 -7.19 3.78
N THR A 28 10.43 -8.02 4.52
CA THR A 28 9.17 -8.60 4.04
C THR A 28 8.20 -7.47 3.62
N PRO A 29 7.69 -7.48 2.37
CA PRO A 29 6.73 -6.49 1.90
C PRO A 29 5.37 -6.67 2.57
N LYS A 30 4.47 -5.68 2.42
CA LYS A 30 3.06 -5.82 2.84
C LYS A 30 2.23 -6.60 1.82
N ILE A 31 2.65 -6.61 0.56
CA ILE A 31 1.97 -7.28 -0.55
C ILE A 31 2.94 -7.53 -1.70
N ILE A 32 2.65 -8.54 -2.52
CA ILE A 32 3.37 -8.83 -3.75
C ILE A 32 2.37 -8.94 -4.88
N LEU A 33 2.65 -8.25 -5.98
CA LEU A 33 1.90 -8.33 -7.22
C LEU A 33 2.76 -9.04 -8.26
N SER A 34 2.38 -10.27 -8.64
CA SER A 34 3.07 -11.03 -9.70
C SER A 34 2.37 -10.83 -11.04
N ILE A 35 3.12 -10.36 -12.03
CA ILE A 35 2.61 -10.04 -13.36
C ILE A 35 2.63 -11.29 -14.24
N VAL A 36 1.47 -11.89 -14.49
CA VAL A 36 1.35 -13.06 -15.36
C VAL A 36 1.26 -12.57 -16.81
N ASN A 37 2.36 -12.70 -17.56
CA ASN A 37 2.51 -12.26 -18.94
C ASN A 37 3.58 -13.08 -19.70
N ASN A 38 3.63 -12.87 -21.02
CA ASN A 38 4.66 -13.45 -21.87
C ASN A 38 4.90 -12.60 -23.11
N ASN A 39 6.16 -12.26 -23.37
CA ASN A 39 6.54 -11.40 -24.49
C ASN A 39 6.32 -12.03 -25.87
N LYS A 40 6.24 -13.37 -25.99
CA LYS A 40 5.84 -14.04 -27.25
C LYS A 40 4.36 -13.85 -27.56
N TYR A 41 3.53 -13.78 -26.52
CA TYR A 41 2.09 -13.57 -26.63
C TYR A 41 1.74 -12.20 -26.07
N PHE A 42 2.26 -11.17 -26.73
CA PHE A 42 1.97 -9.78 -26.41
C PHE A 42 1.40 -9.07 -27.64
N LYS A 43 0.33 -8.31 -27.42
CA LYS A 43 -0.23 -7.36 -28.39
C LYS A 43 -0.34 -5.99 -27.73
N PRO A 44 0.15 -4.91 -28.36
CA PRO A 44 -0.06 -3.56 -27.85
C PRO A 44 -1.55 -3.30 -27.60
N TRP A 45 -1.86 -2.62 -26.51
CA TRP A 45 -3.25 -2.30 -26.19
C TRP A 45 -3.78 -1.29 -27.20
N LYS A 46 -5.03 -1.48 -27.63
CA LYS A 46 -5.65 -0.60 -28.63
C LYS A 46 -5.95 0.80 -28.10
N ASN A 47 -6.20 0.93 -26.80
CA ASN A 47 -6.52 2.19 -26.15
C ASN A 47 -5.34 2.62 -25.26
N GLU A 48 -4.65 3.69 -25.66
CA GLU A 48 -3.52 4.24 -24.91
C GLU A 48 -3.95 4.76 -23.53
N SER A 49 -5.16 5.32 -23.40
CA SER A 49 -5.71 5.76 -22.10
C SER A 49 -5.75 4.62 -21.09
N HIS A 50 -6.07 3.40 -21.52
CA HIS A 50 -6.07 2.25 -20.61
C HIS A 50 -4.66 1.92 -20.10
N ILE A 51 -3.62 2.13 -20.93
CA ILE A 51 -2.21 1.94 -20.51
C ILE A 51 -1.86 3.00 -19.47
N GLU A 52 -2.19 4.26 -19.72
CA GLU A 52 -1.93 5.36 -18.77
C GLU A 52 -2.66 5.15 -17.45
N ASP A 53 -3.93 4.74 -17.50
CA ASP A 53 -4.73 4.44 -16.31
C ASP A 53 -4.13 3.25 -15.55
N PHE A 54 -3.74 2.18 -16.25
CA PHE A 54 -3.06 1.03 -15.65
C PHE A 54 -1.76 1.44 -14.94
N GLN A 55 -0.91 2.22 -15.61
CA GLN A 55 0.36 2.71 -15.07
C GLN A 55 0.12 3.61 -13.84
N ARG A 56 -0.81 4.55 -13.93
CA ARG A 56 -1.18 5.45 -12.83
C ARG A 56 -1.67 4.67 -11.61
N GLY A 57 -2.61 3.73 -11.82
CA GLY A 57 -3.16 2.92 -10.74
C GLY A 57 -2.13 1.99 -10.10
N LEU A 58 -1.17 1.49 -10.88
CA LEU A 58 -0.09 0.64 -10.39
C LEU A 58 0.87 1.44 -9.49
N ILE A 59 1.26 2.64 -9.93
CA ILE A 59 2.14 3.52 -9.16
C ILE A 59 1.43 4.04 -7.91
N GLU A 60 0.16 4.42 -7.99
CA GLU A 60 -0.62 4.80 -6.81
C GLU A 60 -0.66 3.67 -5.78
N ALA A 61 -1.00 2.45 -6.22
CA ALA A 61 -0.98 1.25 -5.37
C ALA A 61 0.40 1.01 -4.74
N ALA A 62 1.48 1.15 -5.52
CA ALA A 62 2.85 0.94 -5.05
C ALA A 62 3.30 2.02 -4.06
N ASN A 63 2.80 3.25 -4.19
CA ASN A 63 3.12 4.38 -3.32
C ASN A 63 2.44 4.27 -1.95
N LEU A 64 1.24 3.68 -1.89
CA LEU A 64 0.44 3.56 -0.67
C LEU A 64 0.99 2.54 0.33
N THR A 65 1.76 1.55 -0.13
CA THR A 65 2.23 0.45 0.71
C THR A 65 3.59 -0.10 0.27
N GLU A 66 4.26 -0.87 1.12
CA GLU A 66 5.49 -1.56 0.73
C GLU A 66 5.15 -2.76 -0.16
N MET A 67 4.91 -2.51 -1.45
CA MET A 67 4.59 -3.52 -2.46
C MET A 67 5.84 -3.97 -3.23
N TRP A 68 5.95 -5.27 -3.52
CA TRP A 68 6.87 -5.77 -4.55
C TRP A 68 6.13 -6.07 -5.84
N LEU A 69 6.70 -5.64 -6.96
CA LEU A 69 6.27 -6.01 -8.30
C LEU A 69 7.19 -7.12 -8.81
N LEU A 70 6.63 -8.28 -9.16
CA LEU A 70 7.36 -9.42 -9.72
C LEU A 70 7.02 -9.58 -11.20
N THR A 71 8.03 -9.47 -12.07
CA THR A 71 7.89 -9.46 -13.53
C THR A 71 8.91 -10.39 -14.20
N ASP A 72 8.90 -10.46 -15.53
CA ASP A 72 9.96 -11.12 -16.32
C ASP A 72 11.25 -10.26 -16.46
N GLY A 73 11.24 -9.00 -16.02
CA GLY A 73 12.41 -8.10 -16.05
C GLY A 73 12.84 -7.58 -17.42
N LEU A 74 12.14 -7.94 -18.50
CA LEU A 74 12.54 -7.60 -19.87
C LEU A 74 11.99 -6.23 -20.27
N ASP A 75 12.72 -5.51 -21.13
CA ASP A 75 12.30 -4.24 -21.71
C ASP A 75 11.34 -4.44 -22.90
N SER A 76 10.33 -5.29 -22.68
CA SER A 76 9.33 -5.63 -23.68
C SER A 76 7.96 -5.84 -23.05
N GLY A 77 6.93 -5.82 -23.91
CA GLY A 77 5.55 -6.10 -23.53
C GLY A 77 5.06 -5.29 -22.33
N ILE A 78 4.41 -6.00 -21.39
CA ILE A 78 3.86 -5.42 -20.17
C ILE A 78 4.95 -4.93 -19.21
N SER A 79 6.07 -5.65 -19.11
CA SER A 79 7.19 -5.26 -18.24
C SER A 79 7.78 -3.91 -18.63
N LYS A 80 7.76 -3.57 -19.93
CA LYS A 80 8.12 -2.24 -20.42
C LYS A 80 7.14 -1.16 -19.95
N TYR A 81 5.83 -1.39 -20.04
CA TYR A 81 4.83 -0.44 -19.53
C TYR A 81 5.01 -0.19 -18.03
N ILE A 82 5.27 -1.25 -17.25
CA ILE A 82 5.54 -1.14 -15.82
C ILE A 82 6.84 -0.37 -15.57
N GLY A 83 7.89 -0.69 -16.33
CA GLY A 83 9.19 -0.03 -16.26
C GLY A 83 9.08 1.48 -16.48
N ASN A 84 8.44 1.91 -17.58
CA ASN A 84 8.25 3.32 -17.90
C ASN A 84 7.58 4.09 -16.74
N ALA A 85 6.48 3.57 -16.20
CA ALA A 85 5.75 4.20 -15.10
C ALA A 85 6.61 4.31 -13.82
N VAL A 86 7.40 3.27 -13.55
CA VAL A 86 8.31 3.21 -12.41
C VAL A 86 9.49 4.17 -12.59
N GLY A 87 10.00 4.31 -13.82
CA GLY A 87 11.06 5.24 -14.18
C GLY A 87 10.61 6.70 -14.00
N GLU A 88 9.43 7.04 -14.51
CA GLU A 88 8.82 8.36 -14.35
C GLU A 88 8.63 8.72 -12.86
N GLU A 89 8.09 7.80 -12.06
CA GLU A 89 7.91 8.03 -10.62
C GLU A 89 9.25 8.14 -9.87
N MET A 90 10.25 7.32 -10.22
CA MET A 90 11.59 7.46 -9.62
C MET A 90 12.25 8.79 -9.99
N ALA A 91 12.08 9.26 -11.22
CA ALA A 91 12.57 10.56 -11.66
C ALA A 91 11.87 11.70 -10.89
N ARG A 92 10.52 11.64 -10.79
CA ARG A 92 9.72 12.61 -10.01
C ARG A 92 10.21 12.69 -8.55
N ARG A 93 10.38 11.54 -7.90
CA ARG A 93 10.89 11.46 -6.51
C ARG A 93 12.28 12.05 -6.36
N THR A 94 13.17 11.79 -7.33
CA THR A 94 14.54 12.32 -7.30
C THR A 94 14.57 13.83 -7.49
N SER A 95 13.74 14.37 -8.38
CA SER A 95 13.61 15.83 -8.57
C SER A 95 13.13 16.50 -7.29
N ILE A 96 12.10 15.93 -6.66
CA ILE A 96 11.57 16.37 -5.37
C ILE A 96 12.67 16.34 -4.29
N GLU A 97 13.45 15.25 -4.17
CA GLU A 97 14.59 15.14 -3.26
C GLU A 97 15.68 16.21 -3.48
N LYS A 98 15.96 16.58 -4.73
CA LYS A 98 16.95 17.60 -5.07
C LYS A 98 16.45 19.02 -4.76
N ASP A 99 15.18 19.30 -5.01
CA ASP A 99 14.58 20.60 -4.70
C ASP A 99 14.57 20.87 -3.18
N TYR A 100 14.40 19.82 -2.36
CA TYR A 100 14.52 19.92 -0.89
C TYR A 100 15.90 20.34 -0.39
N LEU A 101 16.99 20.02 -1.11
CA LEU A 101 18.34 20.41 -0.70
C LEU A 101 18.60 21.92 -0.86
N HIS A 102 17.78 22.62 -1.66
CA HIS A 102 17.89 24.06 -1.89
C HIS A 102 16.84 24.90 -1.14
N ILE A 103 15.76 24.29 -0.64
CA ILE A 103 14.66 24.98 0.04
C ILE A 103 14.53 24.44 1.47
N LYS A 104 14.96 25.22 2.47
CA LYS A 104 14.80 24.90 3.92
C LYS A 104 13.34 24.74 4.41
N ASN A 105 12.34 24.91 3.53
CA ASN A 105 10.93 25.07 3.89
C ASN A 105 9.96 24.17 3.10
N ALA A 106 10.44 23.10 2.46
CA ALA A 106 9.57 22.29 1.62
C ALA A 106 8.97 21.10 2.40
N TRP A 107 7.64 21.15 2.51
CA TRP A 107 6.66 20.16 2.94
C TRP A 107 7.14 18.70 2.86
N VAL A 108 7.18 18.02 4.01
CA VAL A 108 7.39 16.57 4.06
C VAL A 108 6.14 15.89 3.48
N GLU A 109 6.15 15.61 2.18
CA GLU A 109 5.27 14.58 1.62
C GLU A 109 5.60 13.25 2.33
N GLU A 110 4.57 12.45 2.60
CA GLU A 110 4.67 11.14 3.25
C GLU A 110 5.84 10.37 2.62
N LYS A 111 6.83 9.97 3.44
CA LYS A 111 8.02 9.27 2.94
C LYS A 111 7.59 8.05 2.14
N LEU A 112 7.57 8.20 0.82
CA LEU A 112 6.98 7.21 -0.07
C LEU A 112 7.68 5.88 0.10
N SER A 113 6.91 4.80 0.03
CA SER A 113 7.47 3.45 0.11
C SER A 113 8.53 3.29 -0.99
N LYS A 114 9.62 2.55 -0.69
CA LYS A 114 10.64 2.30 -1.70
C LYS A 114 10.08 1.35 -2.75
N LEU A 115 9.95 1.82 -3.99
CA LEU A 115 9.54 0.98 -5.12
C LEU A 115 10.52 -0.20 -5.24
N THR A 116 9.95 -1.41 -5.28
CA THR A 116 10.72 -2.65 -5.47
C THR A 116 10.10 -3.41 -6.64
N VAL A 117 10.79 -3.37 -7.77
CA VAL A 117 10.45 -4.12 -8.98
C VAL A 117 11.53 -5.16 -9.21
N LEU A 118 11.12 -6.42 -9.23
CA LEU A 118 11.96 -7.61 -9.33
C LEU A 118 11.69 -8.31 -10.67
N GLY A 119 12.72 -8.43 -11.50
CA GLY A 119 12.68 -9.25 -12.71
C GLY A 119 13.25 -10.65 -12.46
N VAL A 120 12.51 -11.70 -12.82
CA VAL A 120 13.01 -13.08 -12.85
C VAL A 120 13.13 -13.49 -14.31
N VAL A 121 14.36 -13.68 -14.78
CA VAL A 121 14.67 -13.75 -16.21
C VAL A 121 15.64 -14.88 -16.52
N SER A 122 15.45 -15.55 -17.66
CA SER A 122 16.47 -16.46 -18.18
C SER A 122 17.64 -15.67 -18.77
N LYS A 123 18.87 -16.01 -18.40
CA LYS A 123 20.07 -15.36 -18.94
C LYS A 123 20.20 -15.55 -20.46
N SER A 124 19.66 -16.64 -21.01
CA SER A 124 19.67 -16.91 -22.46
C SER A 124 18.69 -16.04 -23.26
N GLU A 125 17.70 -15.45 -22.60
CA GLU A 125 16.74 -14.50 -23.20
C GLU A 125 17.29 -13.07 -23.23
N ILE A 126 18.46 -12.81 -22.64
CA ILE A 126 19.05 -11.47 -22.59
C ILE A 126 20.06 -11.30 -23.73
N SER A 127 19.90 -10.26 -24.55
CA SER A 127 20.78 -9.95 -25.70
C SER A 127 22.26 -9.86 -25.31
N TYR A 128 22.54 -9.27 -24.15
CA TYR A 128 23.87 -9.11 -23.55
C TYR A 128 24.08 -10.03 -22.33
N GLY A 129 23.36 -11.16 -22.25
CA GLY A 129 23.43 -12.10 -21.13
C GLY A 129 24.84 -12.64 -20.86
N SER A 130 25.68 -12.77 -21.89
CA SER A 130 27.08 -13.22 -21.76
C SER A 130 27.96 -12.29 -20.91
N TYR A 131 27.62 -11.00 -20.86
CA TYR A 131 28.37 -10.02 -20.06
C TYR A 131 27.95 -10.01 -18.58
N LEU A 132 26.88 -10.72 -18.22
CA LEU A 132 26.30 -10.78 -16.88
C LEU A 132 26.73 -12.06 -16.16
N ASP A 133 28.03 -12.20 -15.92
CA ASP A 133 28.62 -13.43 -15.38
C ASP A 133 28.47 -13.60 -13.86
N GLY A 134 27.99 -12.59 -13.15
CA GLY A 134 27.83 -12.60 -11.68
C GLY A 134 29.14 -12.62 -10.89
N LYS A 135 30.29 -12.79 -11.56
CA LYS A 135 31.64 -12.76 -10.98
C LYS A 135 32.18 -11.33 -10.94
N THR A 136 31.73 -10.49 -11.87
CA THR A 136 32.09 -9.07 -11.91
C THR A 136 31.23 -8.29 -10.91
N PRO A 137 31.77 -7.86 -9.75
CA PRO A 137 30.98 -7.40 -8.60
C PRO A 137 30.26 -6.07 -8.85
N ARG A 138 30.73 -5.29 -9.81
CA ARG A 138 30.21 -3.99 -10.21
C ARG A 138 30.60 -3.75 -11.67
N LEU A 139 29.62 -3.60 -12.56
CA LEU A 139 29.83 -2.96 -13.85
C LEU A 139 29.91 -1.45 -13.62
N PHE A 140 31.03 -0.96 -13.07
CA PHE A 140 31.40 0.46 -12.95
C PHE A 140 32.86 0.53 -13.43
N ILE A 141 33.15 0.93 -14.67
CA ILE A 141 33.29 2.33 -15.16
C ILE A 141 34.16 3.19 -14.26
N GLU A 142 35.41 2.80 -14.03
CA GLU A 142 36.49 3.76 -13.83
C GLU A 142 37.70 3.33 -14.66
N HIS A 143 38.01 4.18 -15.63
CA HIS A 143 39.18 4.20 -16.50
C HIS A 143 39.25 3.21 -17.69
N SER A 144 38.96 3.81 -18.85
CA SER A 144 39.49 3.59 -20.21
C SER A 144 39.02 2.47 -21.14
N ASP A 145 38.20 1.49 -20.76
CA ASP A 145 37.64 0.53 -21.75
C ASP A 145 36.28 -0.08 -21.34
N ALA A 146 35.39 0.70 -20.72
CA ALA A 146 34.10 0.20 -20.22
C ALA A 146 32.94 0.46 -21.22
N LYS A 147 32.32 -0.60 -21.73
CA LYS A 147 31.01 -0.51 -22.42
C LYS A 147 29.89 -0.39 -21.38
N SER A 148 29.22 0.76 -21.32
CA SER A 148 27.89 0.87 -20.73
C SER A 148 26.97 -0.16 -21.41
N ILE A 149 26.14 -0.85 -20.63
CA ILE A 149 25.01 -1.59 -21.22
C ILE A 149 24.00 -0.53 -21.65
N GLU A 150 24.10 -0.13 -22.91
CA GLU A 150 23.13 0.74 -23.55
C GLU A 150 22.12 -0.14 -24.27
N ASN A 151 20.86 -0.04 -23.83
CA ASN A 151 19.76 -0.61 -24.58
C ASN A 151 19.72 0.10 -25.95
N VAL A 152 19.91 -0.68 -27.00
CA VAL A 152 19.96 -0.23 -28.39
C VAL A 152 18.53 -0.04 -28.94
N GLY A 153 17.51 -0.51 -28.21
CA GLY A 153 16.11 -0.37 -28.58
C GLY A 153 15.74 -1.13 -29.86
N GLN A 154 16.57 -2.08 -30.27
CA GLN A 154 16.33 -2.90 -31.44
C GLN A 154 15.19 -3.89 -31.19
N LYS A 155 14.38 -4.18 -32.22
CA LYS A 155 13.39 -5.26 -32.15
C LYS A 155 14.11 -6.57 -31.83
N PRO A 156 13.56 -7.41 -30.94
CA PRO A 156 14.22 -8.64 -30.51
C PRO A 156 14.56 -9.50 -31.73
N HIS A 157 15.85 -9.69 -31.96
CA HIS A 157 16.34 -10.61 -32.98
C HIS A 157 16.51 -11.96 -32.28
N VAL A 158 15.71 -12.97 -32.67
CA VAL A 158 15.79 -14.35 -32.14
C VAL A 158 15.38 -14.47 -30.65
N ASP A 159 14.20 -13.95 -30.27
CA ASP A 159 13.65 -14.06 -28.90
C ASP A 159 14.62 -13.60 -27.78
N ARG A 160 15.60 -12.74 -28.12
CA ARG A 160 16.50 -12.09 -27.18
C ARG A 160 16.08 -10.65 -26.96
N TYR A 161 16.04 -10.27 -25.70
CA TYR A 161 15.49 -9.01 -25.21
C TYR A 161 16.55 -8.26 -24.39
N GLU A 162 16.30 -6.98 -24.19
CA GLU A 162 17.09 -6.14 -23.28
C GLU A 162 16.46 -6.17 -21.89
N LEU A 163 17.25 -5.94 -20.84
CA LEU A 163 16.72 -5.76 -19.50
C LEU A 163 16.06 -4.40 -19.38
N ASN A 164 14.96 -4.33 -18.65
CA ASN A 164 14.29 -3.05 -18.41
C ASN A 164 15.09 -2.20 -17.40
N PRO A 165 15.51 -0.97 -17.77
CA PRO A 165 16.40 -0.15 -16.94
C PRO A 165 15.75 0.36 -15.64
N ASP A 166 14.42 0.33 -15.56
CA ASP A 166 13.65 0.84 -14.42
C ASP A 166 13.34 -0.22 -13.36
N HIS A 167 13.67 -1.48 -13.64
CA HIS A 167 13.62 -2.52 -12.62
C HIS A 167 14.73 -2.33 -11.58
N THR A 168 14.40 -2.63 -10.32
CA THR A 168 15.32 -2.36 -9.20
C THR A 168 16.24 -3.53 -8.90
N HIS A 169 15.76 -4.76 -9.12
CA HIS A 169 16.44 -6.00 -8.77
C HIS A 169 16.19 -7.05 -9.87
N PHE A 170 17.17 -7.91 -10.12
CA PHE A 170 17.07 -9.01 -11.07
C PHE A 170 17.56 -10.32 -10.46
N VAL A 171 16.81 -11.40 -10.69
CA VAL A 171 17.22 -12.78 -10.47
C VAL A 171 17.36 -13.42 -11.85
N MET A 172 18.60 -13.73 -12.23
CA MET A 172 18.95 -14.26 -13.54
C MET A 172 19.23 -15.75 -13.41
N VAL A 173 18.57 -16.58 -14.20
CA VAL A 173 18.71 -18.03 -14.14
C VAL A 173 19.56 -18.51 -15.32
N GLU A 174 20.57 -19.33 -15.01
CA GLU A 174 21.51 -19.86 -16.02
C GLU A 174 20.97 -21.15 -16.66
N ASP A 175 21.15 -21.27 -17.98
CA ASP A 175 20.92 -22.48 -18.79
C ASP A 175 19.59 -23.19 -18.52
N VAL A 176 18.51 -22.41 -18.50
CA VAL A 176 17.17 -22.86 -18.14
C VAL A 176 16.23 -22.89 -19.35
N THR A 177 15.40 -23.93 -19.43
CA THR A 177 14.28 -23.97 -20.36
C THR A 177 13.14 -23.08 -19.87
N ARG A 178 12.21 -22.72 -20.76
CA ARG A 178 11.04 -21.90 -20.37
C ARG A 178 10.20 -22.55 -19.26
N GLN A 179 9.99 -23.87 -19.32
CA GLN A 179 9.19 -24.59 -18.33
C GLN A 179 9.88 -24.64 -16.95
N GLU A 180 11.20 -24.84 -16.93
CA GLU A 180 11.98 -24.77 -15.69
C GLU A 180 11.96 -23.35 -15.10
N LEU A 181 12.07 -22.29 -15.92
CA LEU A 181 11.96 -20.91 -15.46
C LEU A 181 10.59 -20.60 -14.86
N LEU A 182 9.51 -21.04 -15.51
CA LEU A 182 8.15 -20.92 -14.97
C LEU A 182 8.00 -21.67 -13.65
N SER A 183 8.54 -22.90 -13.56
CA SER A 183 8.50 -23.69 -12.33
C SER A 183 9.23 -23.00 -11.17
N LEU A 184 10.41 -22.41 -11.43
CA LEU A 184 11.11 -21.61 -10.44
C LEU A 184 10.29 -20.39 -10.01
N ARG A 185 9.70 -19.68 -10.98
CA ARG A 185 8.86 -18.51 -10.73
C ARG A 185 7.66 -18.84 -9.84
N TYR A 186 7.00 -19.97 -10.11
CA TYR A 186 5.91 -20.49 -9.29
C TYR A 186 6.40 -20.73 -7.85
N ASN A 187 7.52 -21.42 -7.68
CA ASN A 187 8.06 -21.69 -6.35
C ASN A 187 8.43 -20.40 -5.59
N LEU A 188 8.98 -19.39 -6.28
CA LEU A 188 9.25 -18.07 -5.70
C LEU A 188 7.96 -17.37 -5.25
N GLU A 189 6.90 -17.41 -6.04
CA GLU A 189 5.61 -16.82 -5.69
C GLU A 189 5.02 -17.43 -4.40
N ILE A 190 5.06 -18.76 -4.22
CA ILE A 190 4.64 -19.37 -2.94
C ILE A 190 5.64 -19.03 -1.84
N ARG A 191 6.93 -19.08 -2.14
CA ARG A 191 7.94 -18.81 -1.12
C ARG A 191 7.78 -17.42 -0.52
N PHE A 192 7.43 -16.44 -1.36
CA PHE A 192 7.22 -15.07 -0.90
C PHE A 192 5.89 -14.84 -0.16
N THR A 193 5.00 -15.83 -0.09
CA THR A 193 3.89 -15.79 0.89
C THR A 193 4.41 -15.87 2.33
N HIS A 194 5.61 -16.39 2.53
CA HIS A 194 6.29 -16.44 3.82
C HIS A 194 7.30 -15.29 3.95
N PRO A 195 7.61 -14.83 5.17
CA PRO A 195 8.60 -13.79 5.38
C PRO A 195 9.94 -14.07 4.68
N VAL A 196 10.49 -13.07 3.99
CA VAL A 196 11.75 -13.18 3.24
C VAL A 196 12.97 -12.92 4.15
N GLY A 197 12.76 -12.43 5.37
CA GLY A 197 13.81 -12.16 6.35
C GLY A 197 13.25 -11.91 7.75
N ARG A 198 13.80 -10.94 8.50
CA ARG A 198 13.29 -10.59 9.83
C ARG A 198 11.79 -10.24 9.77
N ALA A 199 10.98 -10.96 10.55
CA ALA A 199 9.56 -10.71 10.69
C ALA A 199 9.30 -9.25 11.11
N ARG A 200 8.22 -8.67 10.60
CA ARG A 200 7.81 -7.31 10.95
C ARG A 200 7.36 -7.29 12.41
N ARG A 201 8.00 -6.43 13.21
CA ARG A 201 7.49 -6.07 14.53
C ARG A 201 6.41 -5.01 14.33
N TYR A 202 5.14 -5.37 14.43
CA TYR A 202 4.13 -4.37 14.78
C TYR A 202 4.45 -3.95 16.20
N ARG A 203 5.11 -2.80 16.36
CA ARG A 203 5.28 -2.19 17.68
C ARG A 203 3.87 -1.84 18.15
N ARG A 204 3.23 -2.73 18.92
CA ARG A 204 2.06 -2.34 19.73
C ARG A 204 2.55 -1.17 20.57
N MET A 205 1.84 -0.05 20.48
CA MET A 205 2.03 1.00 21.48
C MET A 205 1.81 0.35 22.85
N PRO A 206 2.68 0.60 23.85
CA PRO A 206 2.40 0.16 25.20
C PRO A 206 0.99 0.61 25.55
N SER A 207 0.22 -0.31 26.13
CA SER A 207 -1.12 -0.05 26.61
C SER A 207 -0.99 0.95 27.76
N SER A 208 -0.87 2.24 27.46
CA SER A 208 -0.72 3.31 28.44
C SER A 208 -2.02 3.64 29.17
N HIS A 209 -2.83 2.61 29.45
CA HIS A 209 -3.98 2.67 30.34
C HIS A 209 -3.57 2.60 31.83
N THR A 210 -2.30 2.76 32.19
CA THR A 210 -1.85 2.48 33.58
C THR A 210 -0.93 3.53 34.22
N THR A 211 -0.58 4.64 33.56
CA THR A 211 0.37 5.58 34.16
C THR A 211 -0.21 6.98 34.37
N ILE A 212 -0.54 7.25 35.64
CA ILE A 212 -0.81 8.57 36.22
C ILE A 212 0.42 9.48 35.98
N PRO A 213 0.26 10.79 35.72
CA PRO A 213 1.38 11.73 35.64
C PRO A 213 2.31 11.58 36.86
N GLY A 214 3.59 11.28 36.63
CA GLY A 214 4.60 11.08 37.69
C GLY A 214 5.01 9.64 38.00
N SER A 215 4.47 8.62 37.33
CA SER A 215 4.88 7.22 37.50
C SER A 215 5.81 6.74 36.37
N GLU A 216 6.93 6.09 36.74
CA GLU A 216 7.87 5.47 35.79
C GLU A 216 7.19 4.32 35.02
N PRO A 217 7.54 4.11 33.74
CA PRO A 217 6.95 3.05 32.93
C PRO A 217 7.40 1.67 33.42
N ASP A 218 6.42 0.81 33.70
CA ASP A 218 6.65 -0.60 34.05
C ASP A 218 7.31 -1.33 32.85
N VAL A 219 8.51 -1.87 33.08
CA VAL A 219 9.42 -2.41 32.06
C VAL A 219 8.93 -3.77 31.51
N ASN A 220 7.89 -4.34 32.14
CA ASN A 220 7.43 -5.70 31.89
C ASN A 220 6.37 -5.86 30.78
N ASP A 221 5.81 -4.77 30.24
CA ASP A 221 4.76 -4.82 29.19
C ASP A 221 5.31 -5.07 27.76
N VAL A 222 6.62 -5.38 27.65
CA VAL A 222 7.35 -5.61 26.39
C VAL A 222 7.55 -7.10 26.09
N LEU A 223 7.21 -7.98 27.03
CA LEU A 223 7.39 -9.42 26.86
C LEU A 223 6.06 -10.09 26.50
N ASP A 224 6.13 -10.90 25.44
CA ASP A 224 5.19 -11.94 25.05
C ASP A 224 3.84 -11.50 24.44
N LYS A 225 3.90 -11.16 23.14
CA LYS A 225 2.92 -11.71 22.19
C LYS A 225 3.63 -12.33 21.00
N GLU A 226 3.34 -13.61 20.82
CA GLU A 226 3.79 -14.50 19.76
C GLU A 226 3.91 -13.81 18.40
N TYR A 227 4.96 -14.20 17.68
CA TYR A 227 5.11 -13.94 16.26
C TYR A 227 3.83 -14.38 15.55
N ASP A 228 2.94 -13.44 15.22
CA ASP A 228 1.96 -13.69 14.16
C ASP A 228 2.83 -13.82 12.90
N GLU A 229 3.05 -15.05 12.45
CA GLU A 229 3.62 -15.39 11.15
C GLU A 229 2.69 -14.81 10.07
N SER A 230 2.70 -13.48 9.93
CA SER A 230 1.81 -12.79 9.05
C SER A 230 2.25 -13.11 7.63
N LEU A 231 1.57 -14.06 7.00
CA LEU A 231 1.74 -14.39 5.60
C LEU A 231 1.62 -13.10 4.78
N THR A 232 2.52 -12.96 3.82
CA THR A 232 2.50 -11.85 2.86
C THR A 232 1.50 -12.21 1.76
N PRO A 233 0.46 -11.40 1.51
CA PRO A 233 -0.45 -11.65 0.41
C PRO A 233 0.29 -11.51 -0.92
N VAL A 234 0.23 -12.55 -1.73
CA VAL A 234 0.64 -12.55 -3.13
C VAL A 234 -0.63 -12.47 -3.97
N ILE A 235 -0.62 -11.68 -5.04
CA ILE A 235 -1.73 -11.57 -6.00
C ILE A 235 -1.15 -11.69 -7.41
N GLY A 236 -1.77 -12.54 -8.23
CA GLY A 236 -1.48 -12.58 -9.66
C GLY A 236 -2.21 -11.45 -10.40
N LEU A 237 -1.55 -10.76 -11.31
CA LEU A 237 -2.17 -9.85 -12.25
C LEU A 237 -2.01 -10.43 -13.66
N PHE A 238 -3.09 -11.00 -14.19
CA PHE A 238 -3.13 -11.63 -15.49
C PHE A 238 -3.66 -10.67 -16.55
N ILE A 239 -2.77 -10.24 -17.43
CA ILE A 239 -3.05 -9.16 -18.39
C ILE A 239 -3.20 -9.72 -19.80
N GLN A 240 -2.20 -10.47 -20.25
CA GLN A 240 -2.14 -11.15 -21.53
C GLN A 240 -1.30 -12.40 -21.35
N GLY A 241 -1.22 -13.24 -22.37
CA GLY A 241 -0.34 -14.41 -22.35
C GLY A 241 -0.79 -15.46 -23.35
N GLY A 242 -0.06 -16.57 -23.35
CA GLY A 242 -0.38 -17.74 -24.14
C GLY A 242 -0.81 -18.93 -23.29
N PRO A 243 -0.75 -20.14 -23.86
CA PRO A 243 -1.14 -21.37 -23.17
C PRO A 243 -0.39 -21.61 -21.84
N SER A 244 0.92 -21.33 -21.79
CA SER A 244 1.72 -21.51 -20.56
C SER A 244 1.31 -20.56 -19.42
N GLU A 245 0.76 -19.39 -19.74
CA GLU A 245 0.27 -18.44 -18.74
C GLU A 245 -1.13 -18.84 -18.21
N ILE A 246 -1.89 -19.64 -18.97
CA ILE A 246 -3.09 -20.32 -18.46
C ILE A 246 -2.68 -21.37 -17.42
N ASP A 247 -1.61 -22.14 -17.69
CA ASP A 247 -1.07 -23.09 -16.71
C ASP A 247 -0.60 -22.40 -15.42
N HIS A 248 0.02 -21.21 -15.55
CA HIS A 248 0.40 -20.36 -14.42
C HIS A 248 -0.82 -19.92 -13.61
N CYS A 249 -1.87 -19.47 -14.28
CA CYS A 249 -3.14 -19.10 -13.66
C CYS A 249 -3.72 -20.26 -12.85
N ILE A 250 -3.80 -21.46 -13.42
CA ILE A 250 -4.27 -22.67 -12.73
C ILE A 250 -3.43 -22.96 -11.50
N TRP A 251 -2.10 -22.89 -11.62
CA TRP A 251 -1.19 -23.16 -10.52
C TRP A 251 -1.39 -22.18 -9.36
N LEU A 252 -1.54 -20.88 -9.64
CA LEU A 252 -1.82 -19.84 -8.65
C LEU A 252 -3.17 -20.09 -7.95
N LEU A 253 -4.23 -20.39 -8.72
CA LEU A 253 -5.56 -20.68 -8.19
C LEU A 253 -5.56 -21.94 -7.31
N LYS A 254 -4.87 -23.01 -7.72
CA LYS A 254 -4.70 -24.24 -6.90
C LYS A 254 -4.00 -23.96 -5.57
N LYS A 255 -3.08 -22.99 -5.55
CA LYS A 255 -2.39 -22.54 -4.34
C LYS A 255 -3.14 -21.46 -3.56
N ARG A 256 -4.41 -21.19 -3.93
CA ARG A 256 -5.28 -20.19 -3.30
C ARG A 256 -4.68 -18.78 -3.34
N VAL A 257 -3.95 -18.48 -4.41
CA VAL A 257 -3.45 -17.14 -4.69
C VAL A 257 -4.50 -16.42 -5.56
N PRO A 258 -5.06 -15.28 -5.10
CA PRO A 258 -6.03 -14.54 -5.89
C PRO A 258 -5.38 -13.96 -7.16
N ILE A 259 -6.16 -13.91 -8.23
CA ILE A 259 -5.78 -13.40 -9.54
C ILE A 259 -6.74 -12.29 -9.95
N ILE A 260 -6.17 -11.18 -10.41
CA ILE A 260 -6.88 -10.09 -11.05
C ILE A 260 -6.63 -10.22 -12.55
N LEU A 261 -7.70 -10.22 -13.33
CA LEU A 261 -7.66 -10.35 -14.78
C LEU A 261 -8.09 -9.04 -15.42
N ILE A 262 -7.28 -8.49 -16.33
CA ILE A 262 -7.67 -7.30 -17.13
C ILE A 262 -8.26 -7.74 -18.46
N LYS A 263 -9.59 -7.62 -18.59
CA LYS A 263 -10.32 -7.93 -19.83
C LYS A 263 -10.14 -6.80 -20.85
N GLY A 264 -10.18 -7.16 -22.13
CA GLY A 264 -9.98 -6.25 -23.25
C GLY A 264 -8.52 -6.02 -23.62
N ALA A 265 -7.58 -6.56 -22.83
CA ALA A 265 -6.17 -6.60 -23.20
C ALA A 265 -5.90 -7.68 -24.26
N GLY A 266 -6.72 -8.73 -24.39
CA GLY A 266 -6.60 -9.75 -25.43
C GLY A 266 -5.95 -11.05 -25.00
N LEU A 267 -5.84 -11.98 -25.95
CA LEU A 267 -5.13 -13.26 -25.82
C LEU A 267 -5.71 -14.15 -24.70
N ALA A 268 -4.87 -14.87 -23.95
CA ALA A 268 -5.32 -15.85 -22.96
C ALA A 268 -6.21 -15.23 -21.86
N ALA A 269 -5.93 -13.99 -21.43
CA ALA A 269 -6.71 -13.31 -20.40
C ALA A 269 -8.17 -13.16 -20.83
N ASP A 270 -8.45 -12.69 -22.05
CA ASP A 270 -9.82 -12.53 -22.55
C ASP A 270 -10.56 -13.87 -22.71
N LEU A 271 -9.84 -14.95 -23.02
CA LEU A 271 -10.45 -16.29 -23.10
C LEU A 271 -10.88 -16.79 -21.73
N VAL A 272 -10.05 -16.61 -20.70
CA VAL A 272 -10.38 -16.97 -19.32
C VAL A 272 -11.49 -16.06 -18.76
N ALA A 273 -11.48 -14.76 -19.09
CA ALA A 273 -12.55 -13.84 -18.71
C ALA A 273 -13.89 -14.26 -19.30
N PHE A 274 -13.92 -14.54 -20.60
CA PHE A 274 -15.12 -15.03 -21.30
C PHE A 274 -15.66 -16.31 -20.66
N ALA A 275 -14.80 -17.32 -20.48
CA ALA A 275 -15.23 -18.57 -19.85
C ALA A 275 -15.81 -18.36 -18.45
N TYR A 276 -15.17 -17.50 -17.64
CA TYR A 276 -15.61 -17.22 -16.28
C TYR A 276 -16.95 -16.47 -16.25
N GLU A 277 -17.10 -15.38 -17.01
CA GLU A 277 -18.32 -14.57 -17.05
C GLU A 277 -19.54 -15.40 -17.51
N GLU A 278 -19.41 -16.12 -18.63
CA GLU A 278 -20.49 -16.97 -19.15
C GLU A 278 -20.89 -18.07 -18.14
N SER A 279 -19.91 -18.63 -17.43
CA SER A 279 -20.16 -19.62 -16.39
C SER A 279 -20.85 -19.03 -15.13
N GLN A 280 -20.69 -17.72 -14.87
CA GLN A 280 -21.38 -17.05 -13.77
C GLN A 280 -22.82 -16.64 -14.13
N GLU A 281 -23.08 -16.31 -15.40
CA GLU A 281 -24.42 -15.90 -15.84
C GLU A 281 -25.41 -17.07 -15.90
N ARG A 282 -24.96 -18.25 -16.33
CA ARG A 282 -25.81 -19.44 -16.49
C ARG A 282 -25.11 -20.69 -15.97
N SER A 283 -25.57 -21.20 -14.84
CA SER A 283 -25.00 -22.41 -14.20
C SER A 283 -25.54 -23.73 -14.79
N ASP A 284 -26.12 -23.73 -15.99
CA ASP A 284 -26.68 -24.93 -16.61
C ASP A 284 -25.59 -25.76 -17.28
N LYS A 285 -25.57 -27.07 -16.98
CA LYS A 285 -24.64 -28.02 -17.60
C LYS A 285 -24.83 -28.11 -19.10
N ASP A 286 -26.07 -27.97 -19.57
CA ASP A 286 -26.37 -28.03 -21.01
C ASP A 286 -25.77 -26.82 -21.73
N HIS A 287 -25.82 -25.63 -21.12
CA HIS A 287 -25.17 -24.42 -21.66
C HIS A 287 -23.65 -24.56 -21.71
N TYR A 288 -23.06 -25.18 -20.69
CA TYR A 288 -21.62 -25.41 -20.62
C TYR A 288 -21.10 -26.28 -21.77
N GLU A 289 -21.78 -27.40 -22.05
CA GLU A 289 -21.40 -28.32 -23.12
C GLU A 289 -21.78 -27.82 -24.52
N SER A 290 -22.96 -27.22 -24.67
CA SER A 290 -23.51 -26.82 -25.98
C SER A 290 -22.98 -25.48 -26.50
N PHE A 291 -22.58 -24.57 -25.60
CA PHE A 291 -22.19 -23.20 -25.98
C PHE A 291 -20.76 -22.87 -25.58
N ILE A 292 -20.43 -22.94 -24.28
CA ILE A 292 -19.14 -22.46 -23.77
C ILE A 292 -17.99 -23.25 -24.39
N LYS A 293 -18.06 -24.59 -24.38
CA LYS A 293 -17.00 -25.44 -24.95
C LYS A 293 -16.77 -25.20 -26.46
N PRO A 294 -17.80 -25.27 -27.34
CA PRO A 294 -17.61 -25.00 -28.77
C PRO A 294 -17.09 -23.60 -29.08
N GLU A 295 -17.63 -22.57 -28.42
CA GLU A 295 -17.19 -21.19 -28.63
C GLU A 295 -15.76 -20.96 -28.13
N LEU A 296 -15.35 -21.61 -27.04
CA LEU A 296 -13.97 -21.58 -26.58
C LEU A 296 -13.01 -22.22 -27.59
N VAL A 297 -13.33 -23.37 -28.17
CA VAL A 297 -12.46 -24.00 -29.20
C VAL A 297 -12.27 -23.04 -30.39
N LYS A 298 -13.36 -22.41 -30.83
CA LYS A 298 -13.34 -21.43 -31.92
C LYS A 298 -12.48 -20.22 -31.55
N LYS A 299 -12.67 -19.64 -30.36
CA LYS A 299 -11.89 -18.49 -29.87
C LYS A 299 -10.41 -18.83 -29.64
N VAL A 300 -10.09 -20.02 -29.15
CA VAL A 300 -8.71 -20.50 -28.98
C VAL A 300 -8.01 -20.60 -30.34
N MET A 301 -8.69 -21.16 -31.34
CA MET A 301 -8.16 -21.28 -32.69
C MET A 301 -7.91 -19.91 -33.36
N THR A 302 -8.81 -18.95 -33.17
CA THR A 302 -8.63 -17.58 -33.73
C THR A 302 -7.57 -16.78 -32.98
N THR A 303 -7.42 -17.02 -31.68
CA THR A 303 -6.48 -16.28 -30.83
C THR A 303 -5.04 -16.75 -31.01
N PHE A 304 -4.82 -18.07 -31.13
CA PHE A 304 -3.50 -18.68 -31.27
C PHE A 304 -3.42 -19.58 -32.52
N PRO A 305 -3.54 -19.00 -33.74
CA PRO A 305 -3.61 -19.80 -34.96
C PRO A 305 -2.32 -20.58 -35.23
N GLN A 306 -1.16 -20.05 -34.83
CA GLN A 306 0.14 -20.72 -35.03
C GLN A 306 0.27 -21.99 -34.19
N ASP A 307 -0.27 -21.98 -32.97
CA ASP A 307 -0.15 -23.10 -32.02
C ASP A 307 -1.18 -24.20 -32.29
N PHE A 308 -2.34 -23.84 -32.84
CA PHE A 308 -3.53 -24.69 -32.73
C PHE A 308 -4.27 -24.99 -34.05
N ARG A 309 -3.90 -24.39 -35.19
CA ARG A 309 -4.64 -24.59 -36.46
C ARG A 309 -4.73 -26.06 -36.88
N ASN A 310 -3.64 -26.81 -36.73
CA ASN A 310 -3.54 -28.20 -37.20
C ASN A 310 -3.53 -29.24 -36.05
N ASN A 311 -3.66 -28.81 -34.80
CA ASN A 311 -3.56 -29.70 -33.64
C ASN A 311 -4.83 -29.64 -32.80
N GLU A 312 -5.81 -30.49 -33.14
CA GLU A 312 -7.09 -30.55 -32.44
C GLU A 312 -6.94 -31.01 -30.99
N LEU A 313 -6.04 -31.97 -30.72
CA LEU A 313 -5.78 -32.44 -29.37
C LEU A 313 -5.28 -31.29 -28.48
N ALA A 314 -4.30 -30.52 -28.96
CA ALA A 314 -3.76 -29.38 -28.21
C ALA A 314 -4.81 -28.26 -28.02
N ARG A 315 -5.72 -28.06 -28.98
CA ARG A 315 -6.86 -27.14 -28.81
C ARG A 315 -7.78 -27.57 -27.69
N ASN A 316 -8.18 -28.83 -27.71
CA ASN A 316 -9.09 -29.39 -26.70
C ASN A 316 -8.44 -29.34 -25.32
N GLN A 317 -7.15 -29.67 -25.22
CA GLN A 317 -6.38 -29.51 -23.99
C GLN A 317 -6.35 -28.05 -23.52
N CYS A 318 -6.05 -27.09 -24.40
CA CYS A 318 -6.04 -25.67 -24.03
C CYS A 318 -7.42 -25.19 -23.54
N ARG A 319 -8.51 -25.58 -24.21
CA ARG A 319 -9.88 -25.35 -23.75
C ARG A 319 -10.09 -25.92 -22.35
N ASP A 320 -9.72 -27.18 -22.13
CA ASP A 320 -9.94 -27.85 -20.84
C ASP A 320 -9.14 -27.17 -19.71
N ARG A 321 -7.95 -26.63 -20.01
CA ARG A 321 -7.16 -25.81 -19.08
C ARG A 321 -7.83 -24.47 -18.75
N ILE A 322 -8.45 -23.81 -19.74
CA ILE A 322 -9.23 -22.58 -19.48
C ILE A 322 -10.41 -22.87 -18.56
N LEU A 323 -11.10 -23.99 -18.79
CA LEU A 323 -12.21 -24.42 -17.95
C LEU A 323 -11.75 -24.79 -16.53
N GLU A 324 -10.58 -25.42 -16.41
CA GLU A 324 -9.94 -25.69 -15.12
C GLU A 324 -9.66 -24.40 -14.33
N CYS A 325 -9.28 -23.29 -14.98
CA CYS A 325 -9.18 -21.98 -14.32
C CYS A 325 -10.52 -21.55 -13.71
N VAL A 326 -11.63 -21.72 -14.43
CA VAL A 326 -12.97 -21.34 -13.96
C VAL A 326 -13.40 -22.21 -12.78
N GLU A 327 -13.10 -23.49 -12.81
CA GLU A 327 -13.36 -24.42 -11.71
C GLU A 327 -12.61 -24.02 -10.44
N PHE A 328 -11.31 -23.70 -10.54
CA PHE A 328 -10.52 -23.27 -9.38
C PHE A 328 -10.73 -21.80 -8.97
N ALA A 329 -11.44 -21.00 -9.79
CA ALA A 329 -11.72 -19.60 -9.48
C ALA A 329 -12.62 -19.45 -8.24
N ASN A 330 -13.54 -20.41 -8.00
CA ASN A 330 -14.41 -20.43 -6.83
C ASN A 330 -14.16 -21.71 -6.03
N GLN A 331 -13.67 -21.58 -4.79
CA GLN A 331 -13.41 -22.73 -3.91
C GLN A 331 -14.15 -22.52 -2.59
N GLY A 332 -15.29 -23.21 -2.44
CA GLY A 332 -16.20 -23.00 -1.30
C GLY A 332 -16.84 -21.62 -1.34
N GLU A 333 -16.79 -20.87 -0.24
CA GLU A 333 -17.30 -19.49 -0.17
C GLU A 333 -16.32 -18.42 -0.69
N GLN A 334 -15.14 -18.83 -1.15
CA GLN A 334 -14.05 -17.93 -1.54
C GLN A 334 -13.96 -17.82 -3.05
N CYS A 335 -13.73 -16.60 -3.52
CA CYS A 335 -13.53 -16.28 -4.93
C CYS A 335 -12.11 -15.75 -5.13
N TYR A 336 -11.34 -16.45 -5.96
CA TYR A 336 -9.94 -16.17 -6.25
C TYR A 336 -9.74 -15.48 -7.60
N LEU A 337 -10.76 -15.38 -8.45
CA LEU A 337 -10.66 -14.64 -9.72
C LEU A 337 -11.47 -13.35 -9.67
N THR A 338 -10.83 -12.22 -10.00
CA THR A 338 -11.49 -10.91 -10.09
C THR A 338 -11.20 -10.29 -11.45
N ILE A 339 -12.25 -10.02 -12.23
CA ILE A 339 -12.13 -9.40 -13.55
C ILE A 339 -12.26 -7.88 -13.43
N ILE A 340 -11.39 -7.15 -14.12
CA ILE A 340 -11.51 -5.73 -14.41
C ILE A 340 -11.81 -5.61 -15.90
N ASP A 341 -12.96 -5.04 -16.24
CA ASP A 341 -13.35 -4.75 -17.61
C ASP A 341 -13.36 -3.22 -17.82
N PRO A 342 -12.30 -2.64 -18.39
CA PRO A 342 -12.23 -1.20 -18.65
C PRO A 342 -13.32 -0.70 -19.60
N SER A 343 -13.77 -1.54 -20.53
CA SER A 343 -14.83 -1.20 -21.46
C SER A 343 -16.21 -1.19 -20.82
N ALA A 344 -16.40 -1.92 -19.71
CA ALA A 344 -17.64 -1.94 -18.92
C ALA A 344 -17.59 -1.03 -17.68
N GLY A 345 -16.72 -0.01 -17.68
CA GLY A 345 -16.60 0.96 -16.57
C GLY A 345 -15.64 0.55 -15.44
N GLY A 346 -14.79 -0.45 -15.67
CA GLY A 346 -13.68 -0.80 -14.79
C GLY A 346 -12.59 0.27 -14.79
N ASP A 347 -12.23 0.77 -13.62
CA ASP A 347 -11.28 1.88 -13.49
C ASP A 347 -9.86 1.36 -13.22
N LEU A 348 -9.04 1.29 -14.27
CA LEU A 348 -7.64 0.86 -14.16
C LEU A 348 -6.78 1.85 -13.38
N SER A 349 -7.18 3.12 -13.27
CA SER A 349 -6.47 4.08 -12.41
C SER A 349 -6.63 3.74 -10.93
N ASN A 350 -7.59 2.89 -10.59
CA ASN A 350 -7.92 2.52 -9.21
C ASN A 350 -7.58 1.06 -8.88
N LEU A 351 -6.41 0.58 -9.32
CA LEU A 351 -5.95 -0.79 -9.07
C LEU A 351 -5.92 -1.17 -7.59
N SER A 352 -5.64 -0.22 -6.69
CA SER A 352 -5.69 -0.44 -5.23
C SER A 352 -7.04 -1.03 -4.77
N LYS A 353 -8.14 -0.67 -5.45
CA LYS A 353 -9.50 -1.17 -5.18
C LYS A 353 -9.58 -2.66 -5.43
N TYR A 354 -9.11 -3.05 -6.60
CA TYR A 354 -9.25 -4.40 -7.14
C TYR A 354 -8.30 -5.35 -6.41
N ILE A 355 -7.08 -4.90 -6.10
CA ILE A 355 -6.12 -5.60 -5.23
C ILE A 355 -6.76 -5.94 -3.89
N LEU A 356 -7.28 -4.95 -3.17
CA LEU A 356 -7.90 -5.20 -1.86
C LEU A 356 -9.19 -6.03 -1.97
N ASN A 357 -10.01 -5.80 -2.98
CA ASN A 357 -11.24 -6.56 -3.19
C ASN A 357 -10.95 -8.04 -3.49
N ALA A 358 -9.93 -8.33 -4.31
CA ALA A 358 -9.48 -9.69 -4.58
C ALA A 358 -8.97 -10.39 -3.31
N LEU A 359 -8.26 -9.66 -2.43
CA LEU A 359 -7.88 -10.17 -1.11
C LEU A 359 -9.09 -10.48 -0.24
N PHE A 360 -10.03 -9.54 -0.11
CA PHE A 360 -11.22 -9.77 0.75
C PHE A 360 -12.13 -10.89 0.23
N LYS A 361 -12.18 -11.13 -1.08
CA LYS A 361 -12.93 -12.24 -1.68
C LYS A 361 -12.25 -13.60 -1.49
N SER A 362 -10.92 -13.64 -1.45
CA SER A 362 -10.14 -14.87 -1.32
C SER A 362 -9.87 -15.27 0.14
N GLN A 363 -9.99 -14.35 1.09
CA GLN A 363 -9.80 -14.66 2.50
C GLN A 363 -10.86 -15.64 3.04
N PRO A 364 -10.47 -16.65 3.84
CA PRO A 364 -11.43 -17.53 4.50
C PRO A 364 -12.22 -16.75 5.55
N ARG A 365 -13.50 -17.07 5.71
CA ARG A 365 -14.28 -16.56 6.84
C ARG A 365 -13.80 -17.25 8.11
N ARG A 366 -13.12 -16.52 8.99
CA ARG A 366 -12.76 -17.04 10.30
C ARG A 366 -13.96 -16.93 11.24
N GLY A 367 -14.41 -18.06 11.78
CA GLY A 367 -15.43 -18.10 12.82
C GLY A 367 -14.86 -17.84 14.23
N GLY A 368 -15.76 -17.59 15.19
CA GLY A 368 -15.41 -17.53 16.61
C GLY A 368 -14.49 -16.35 17.00
N PRO A 369 -13.52 -16.54 17.91
CA PRO A 369 -12.71 -15.45 18.47
C PRO A 369 -11.82 -14.75 17.43
N HIS A 370 -11.42 -15.45 16.37
CA HIS A 370 -10.54 -14.93 15.32
C HIS A 370 -11.21 -13.95 14.34
N ILE A 371 -12.54 -13.82 14.38
CA ILE A 371 -13.25 -12.88 13.51
C ILE A 371 -12.87 -11.43 13.87
N ARG A 372 -12.62 -11.15 15.15
CA ARG A 372 -12.18 -9.83 15.59
C ARG A 372 -10.81 -9.50 15.02
N ASP A 373 -9.87 -10.44 15.09
CA ASP A 373 -8.52 -10.25 14.56
C ASP A 373 -8.51 -10.10 13.03
N GLN A 374 -9.41 -10.80 12.34
CA GLN A 374 -9.61 -10.59 10.90
C GLN A 374 -10.13 -9.18 10.60
N ILE A 375 -11.16 -8.72 11.31
CA ILE A 375 -11.72 -7.38 11.14
C ILE A 375 -10.66 -6.30 11.39
N GLN A 376 -9.85 -6.42 12.46
CA GLN A 376 -8.79 -5.44 12.73
C GLN A 376 -7.69 -5.46 11.66
N ARG A 377 -7.32 -6.65 11.14
CA ARG A 377 -6.37 -6.75 10.03
C ARG A 377 -6.93 -6.14 8.75
N ASP A 378 -8.19 -6.37 8.42
CA ASP A 378 -8.84 -5.79 7.24
C ASP A 378 -8.96 -4.26 7.38
N LEU A 379 -9.30 -3.76 8.57
CA LEU A 379 -9.30 -2.31 8.86
C LEU A 379 -7.90 -1.72 8.72
N GLN A 380 -6.88 -2.40 9.24
CA GLN A 380 -5.49 -1.96 9.08
C GLN A 380 -5.08 -1.95 7.60
N LEU A 381 -5.49 -2.94 6.80
CA LEU A 381 -5.21 -2.99 5.37
C LEU A 381 -5.90 -1.82 4.64
N THR A 382 -7.18 -1.59 4.87
CA THR A 382 -7.88 -0.44 4.26
C THR A 382 -7.24 0.90 4.67
N LEU A 383 -6.81 1.03 5.93
CA LEU A 383 -6.06 2.17 6.43
C LEU A 383 -4.61 2.21 5.92
N ASP A 384 -4.01 1.13 5.47
CA ASP A 384 -2.70 1.22 4.81
C ASP A 384 -2.86 1.75 3.39
N TRP A 385 -3.91 1.32 2.70
CA TRP A 385 -4.15 1.60 1.28
C TRP A 385 -5.02 2.83 0.98
N ASN A 386 -5.42 3.58 2.00
CA ASN A 386 -6.31 4.74 1.87
C ASN A 386 -7.66 4.48 1.23
N ARG A 387 -8.26 3.33 1.57
CA ARG A 387 -9.54 2.89 1.02
C ARG A 387 -10.66 2.92 2.04
N CYS A 388 -11.05 4.14 2.41
CA CYS A 388 -12.15 4.37 3.36
C CYS A 388 -13.48 3.84 2.80
N ASP A 389 -13.68 3.93 1.49
CA ASP A 389 -14.81 3.36 0.75
C ASP A 389 -14.93 1.84 0.93
N LEU A 390 -13.81 1.11 0.86
CA LEU A 390 -13.78 -0.34 1.11
C LEU A 390 -13.99 -0.67 2.58
N ALA A 391 -13.45 0.13 3.51
CA ALA A 391 -13.73 -0.04 4.93
C ALA A 391 -15.24 0.09 5.22
N LYS A 392 -15.89 1.11 4.66
CA LYS A 392 -17.34 1.34 4.77
C LYS A 392 -18.14 0.15 4.22
N SER A 393 -17.89 -0.22 2.95
CA SER A 393 -18.72 -1.19 2.22
C SER A 393 -18.41 -2.66 2.52
N LYS A 394 -17.14 -3.04 2.77
CA LYS A 394 -16.72 -4.44 2.95
C LYS A 394 -16.57 -4.86 4.41
N ILE A 395 -16.32 -3.91 5.30
CA ILE A 395 -16.11 -4.19 6.73
C ILE A 395 -17.33 -3.75 7.54
N PHE A 396 -17.59 -2.44 7.63
CA PHE A 396 -18.65 -1.93 8.50
C PHE A 396 -20.07 -2.32 8.06
N GLN A 397 -20.33 -2.39 6.74
CA GLN A 397 -21.63 -2.85 6.23
C GLN A 397 -21.82 -4.37 6.37
N LYS A 398 -20.74 -5.14 6.22
CA LYS A 398 -20.76 -6.61 6.30
C LYS A 398 -20.92 -7.10 7.74
N TYR A 399 -20.20 -6.49 8.67
CA TYR A 399 -20.24 -6.86 10.09
C TYR A 399 -21.16 -5.88 10.84
N ASN A 400 -22.47 -6.14 10.83
CA ASN A 400 -23.53 -5.31 11.44
C ASN A 400 -23.47 -5.18 12.98
N ARG A 401 -22.39 -5.67 13.63
CA ARG A 401 -22.14 -5.51 15.07
C ARG A 401 -21.39 -4.20 15.31
N LYS A 402 -21.49 -3.62 16.52
CA LYS A 402 -20.64 -2.48 16.93
C LYS A 402 -19.16 -2.91 16.89
N ILE A 403 -18.51 -2.70 15.76
CA ILE A 403 -17.08 -2.98 15.57
C ILE A 403 -16.32 -2.00 16.47
N LYS A 404 -15.64 -2.53 17.49
CA LYS A 404 -14.70 -1.73 18.28
C LYS A 404 -13.42 -1.57 17.48
N VAL A 405 -13.16 -0.36 16.97
CA VAL A 405 -11.87 -0.03 16.34
C VAL A 405 -10.81 0.04 17.44
N GLU A 406 -9.64 -0.56 17.21
CA GLU A 406 -8.54 -0.52 18.17
C GLU A 406 -7.84 0.85 18.17
N ASP A 407 -7.42 1.28 19.36
CA ASP A 407 -6.80 2.60 19.60
C ASP A 407 -5.64 2.90 18.66
N TYR A 408 -4.82 1.90 18.34
CA TYR A 408 -3.66 2.07 17.47
C TYR A 408 -4.05 2.37 16.01
N ILE A 409 -5.18 1.82 15.53
CA ILE A 409 -5.70 2.09 14.18
C ILE A 409 -6.19 3.54 14.10
N PHE A 410 -6.95 3.97 15.10
CA PHE A 410 -7.40 5.36 15.20
C PHE A 410 -6.21 6.32 15.30
N HIS A 411 -5.20 5.97 16.11
CA HIS A 411 -3.97 6.75 16.23
C HIS A 411 -3.24 6.90 14.90
N GLN A 412 -3.09 5.81 14.13
CA GLN A 412 -2.47 5.87 12.79
C GLN A 412 -3.29 6.69 11.80
N ALA A 413 -4.63 6.61 11.87
CA ALA A 413 -5.51 7.45 11.06
C ALA A 413 -5.36 8.94 11.39
N LEU A 414 -5.14 9.28 12.66
CA LEU A 414 -4.80 10.65 13.05
C LEU A 414 -3.42 11.05 12.52
N GLN A 415 -2.39 10.20 12.57
CA GLN A 415 -1.03 10.60 12.20
C GLN A 415 -0.77 10.70 10.70
N ARG A 416 -1.37 9.83 9.88
CA ARG A 416 -1.08 9.78 8.43
C ARG A 416 -1.82 10.86 7.63
N ASN A 417 -1.24 11.24 6.50
CA ASN A 417 -1.83 12.21 5.58
C ASN A 417 -3.04 11.62 4.83
N ASN A 418 -3.99 12.48 4.48
CA ASN A 418 -5.17 12.14 3.67
C ASN A 418 -6.07 11.05 4.28
N ARG A 419 -6.07 10.89 5.62
CA ARG A 419 -6.85 9.87 6.35
C ARG A 419 -8.04 10.45 7.12
N GLU A 420 -8.41 11.69 6.82
CA GLU A 420 -9.49 12.41 7.49
C GLU A 420 -10.83 11.68 7.35
N GLU A 421 -11.09 11.06 6.19
CA GLU A 421 -12.30 10.26 5.97
C GLU A 421 -12.39 9.03 6.89
N PHE A 422 -11.26 8.42 7.24
CA PHE A 422 -11.23 7.31 8.20
C PHE A 422 -11.54 7.81 9.61
N VAL A 423 -11.00 8.95 10.00
CA VAL A 423 -11.31 9.57 11.29
C VAL A 423 -12.80 9.90 11.36
N GLU A 424 -13.37 10.50 10.31
CA GLU A 424 -14.81 10.77 10.23
C GLU A 424 -15.63 9.48 10.37
N LEU A 425 -15.28 8.43 9.62
CA LEU A 425 -15.92 7.12 9.69
C LEU A 425 -15.84 6.49 11.10
N PHE A 426 -14.68 6.52 11.74
CA PHE A 426 -14.50 5.91 13.06
C PHE A 426 -15.32 6.65 14.13
N LEU A 427 -15.36 7.98 14.07
CA LEU A 427 -16.21 8.79 14.95
C LEU A 427 -17.70 8.51 14.69
N GLU A 428 -18.13 8.39 13.43
CA GLU A 428 -19.50 8.01 13.06
C GLU A 428 -19.92 6.63 13.61
N LYS A 429 -18.98 5.69 13.65
CA LYS A 429 -19.21 4.34 14.19
C LYS A 429 -19.08 4.27 15.71
N GLY A 430 -18.90 5.42 16.38
CA GLY A 430 -18.95 5.55 17.83
C GLY A 430 -17.63 5.27 18.54
N PHE A 431 -16.49 5.53 17.88
CA PHE A 431 -15.19 5.52 18.55
C PHE A 431 -15.18 6.54 19.69
N GLN A 432 -14.78 6.11 20.90
CA GLN A 432 -14.81 6.93 22.11
C GLN A 432 -13.46 7.64 22.29
N VAL A 433 -13.40 8.92 21.95
CA VAL A 433 -12.16 9.69 21.99
C VAL A 433 -11.66 9.88 23.42
N HIS A 434 -12.54 10.03 24.41
CA HIS A 434 -12.13 10.17 25.83
C HIS A 434 -11.42 8.94 26.38
N ARG A 435 -11.76 7.73 25.89
CA ARG A 435 -11.05 6.50 26.29
C ARG A 435 -9.70 6.36 25.60
N PHE A 436 -9.58 6.98 24.43
CA PHE A 436 -8.36 6.96 23.64
C PHE A 436 -7.37 8.04 24.08
N LEU A 437 -7.79 9.27 24.27
CA LEU A 437 -6.87 10.40 24.42
C LEU A 437 -6.46 10.59 25.88
N ASN A 438 -5.16 10.46 26.14
CA ASN A 438 -4.52 10.85 27.40
C ASN A 438 -3.37 11.82 27.12
N HIS A 439 -2.76 12.37 28.19
CA HIS A 439 -1.67 13.34 28.05
C HIS A 439 -0.49 12.80 27.24
N LYS A 440 -0.10 11.52 27.43
CA LYS A 440 1.02 10.88 26.72
C LYS A 440 0.72 10.71 25.22
N ARG A 441 -0.49 10.30 24.88
CA ARG A 441 -0.93 10.14 23.48
C ARG A 441 -1.05 11.50 22.80
N LEU A 442 -1.56 12.53 23.49
CA LEU A 442 -1.60 13.90 22.97
C LEU A 442 -0.18 14.45 22.75
N HIS A 443 0.73 14.26 23.71
CA HIS A 443 2.15 14.59 23.57
C HIS A 443 2.77 13.90 22.34
N HIS A 444 2.55 12.60 22.19
CA HIS A 444 3.05 11.83 21.05
C HIS A 444 2.49 12.29 19.70
N LEU A 445 1.23 12.76 19.67
CA LEU A 445 0.63 13.33 18.46
C LEU A 445 1.30 14.66 18.05
N PHE A 446 1.70 15.50 19.01
CA PHE A 446 2.51 16.70 18.72
C PHE A 446 3.95 16.36 18.34
N GLU A 447 4.55 15.38 19.01
CA GLU A 447 5.92 14.93 18.73
C GLU A 447 6.07 14.39 17.31
N ASN A 448 5.04 13.70 16.81
CA ASN A 448 5.03 13.09 15.48
C ASN A 448 4.09 13.83 14.52
N CYS A 449 4.02 15.16 14.64
CA CYS A 449 3.29 15.99 13.69
C CYS A 449 3.96 15.93 12.30
N GLN A 450 3.12 16.00 11.25
CA GLN A 450 3.59 15.88 9.85
C GLN A 450 4.30 17.14 9.38
N ASP A 451 3.69 18.30 9.60
CA ASP A 451 4.25 19.60 9.25
C ASP A 451 5.18 20.11 10.38
N ARG A 452 6.31 19.41 10.53
CA ARG A 452 7.28 19.68 11.60
C ARG A 452 7.82 21.09 11.51
N ASP A 453 8.12 21.57 10.32
CA ASP A 453 8.72 22.90 10.11
C ASP A 453 7.74 24.00 10.48
N PHE A 454 6.47 23.87 10.09
CA PHE A 454 5.43 24.78 10.55
C PHE A 454 5.30 24.76 12.07
N PHE A 455 5.14 23.58 12.67
CA PHE A 455 4.90 23.47 14.10
C PHE A 455 6.09 23.98 14.92
N VAL A 456 7.32 23.58 14.58
CA VAL A 456 8.53 24.06 15.27
C VAL A 456 8.74 25.56 15.03
N GLY A 457 8.74 26.01 13.77
CA GLY A 457 9.07 27.40 13.44
C GLY A 457 8.01 28.40 13.91
N VAL A 458 6.73 28.08 13.73
CA VAL A 458 5.63 29.01 14.07
C VAL A 458 5.18 28.84 15.52
N CYS A 459 4.94 27.62 15.98
CA CYS A 459 4.40 27.39 17.33
C CYS A 459 5.49 27.38 18.41
N MET A 460 6.53 26.57 18.24
CA MET A 460 7.56 26.42 19.29
C MET A 460 8.50 27.65 19.35
N GLU A 461 9.12 28.01 18.23
CA GLU A 461 10.06 29.13 18.18
C GLU A 461 9.33 30.48 18.10
N GLY A 462 8.28 30.58 17.30
CA GLY A 462 7.52 31.83 17.12
C GLY A 462 6.69 32.21 18.35
N VAL A 463 5.73 31.37 18.76
CA VAL A 463 4.79 31.70 19.84
C VAL A 463 5.45 31.58 21.21
N LEU A 464 6.12 30.45 21.47
CA LEU A 464 6.70 30.11 22.78
C LEU A 464 8.15 30.61 22.96
N GLY A 465 8.87 30.94 21.88
CA GLY A 465 10.27 31.37 21.98
C GLY A 465 11.23 30.25 22.39
N LYS A 466 10.83 28.98 22.25
CA LYS A 466 11.61 27.82 22.65
C LYS A 466 12.31 27.21 21.44
N SER A 467 13.64 27.14 21.50
CA SER A 467 14.42 26.37 20.52
C SER A 467 14.33 24.89 20.84
N VAL A 468 14.18 24.09 19.80
CA VAL A 468 13.90 22.66 19.90
C VAL A 468 15.09 21.86 19.34
N ASN A 469 15.47 20.79 20.03
CA ASN A 469 16.58 19.93 19.59
C ASN A 469 16.21 19.15 18.31
N LEU A 470 17.21 18.78 17.51
CA LEU A 470 17.01 18.00 16.27
C LEU A 470 16.26 16.66 16.49
N ASN A 471 16.35 16.08 17.69
CA ASN A 471 15.85 14.73 17.98
C ASN A 471 14.45 14.65 18.61
N SER A 472 13.86 15.76 19.08
CA SER A 472 12.50 15.74 19.63
C SER A 472 11.82 17.08 19.38
N VAL A 473 10.58 17.05 18.89
CA VAL A 473 9.81 18.23 18.45
C VAL A 473 9.21 19.01 19.61
N VAL A 474 8.97 18.33 20.74
CA VAL A 474 8.33 18.90 21.93
C VAL A 474 9.08 18.49 23.19
N THR A 475 9.07 19.35 24.20
CA THR A 475 9.64 19.04 25.52
C THR A 475 8.77 18.04 26.27
N LYS A 476 9.31 17.36 27.28
CA LYS A 476 8.51 16.48 28.16
C LYS A 476 7.36 17.24 28.84
N GLN A 477 7.61 18.49 29.22
CA GLN A 477 6.66 19.40 29.87
C GLN A 477 5.56 19.92 28.95
N PHE A 478 5.55 19.55 27.66
CA PHE A 478 4.63 20.16 26.69
C PHE A 478 3.14 19.88 26.98
N VAL A 479 2.84 18.72 27.58
CA VAL A 479 1.47 18.29 27.96
C VAL A 479 1.47 17.65 29.36
N GLU A 480 2.33 18.11 30.27
CA GLU A 480 2.52 17.42 31.56
C GLU A 480 1.48 17.83 32.63
N ASP A 481 1.24 19.13 32.78
CA ASP A 481 0.30 19.68 33.77
C ASP A 481 -0.56 20.83 33.21
N ASP A 482 -1.37 21.47 34.06
CA ASP A 482 -2.23 22.59 33.64
C ASP A 482 -1.44 23.84 33.22
N MET A 483 -0.17 23.97 33.64
CA MET A 483 0.76 25.04 33.28
C MET A 483 1.71 24.63 32.14
N CYS A 484 1.34 23.59 31.39
CA CYS A 484 2.15 23.10 30.28
C CYS A 484 2.28 24.11 29.13
N ASP A 485 3.29 23.89 28.30
CA ASP A 485 3.57 24.72 27.13
C ASP A 485 2.39 24.78 26.15
N LEU A 486 1.59 23.72 26.03
CA LEU A 486 0.39 23.71 25.20
C LEU A 486 -0.63 24.76 25.66
N ASN A 487 -0.91 24.84 26.97
CA ASN A 487 -1.84 25.85 27.50
C ASN A 487 -1.25 27.27 27.39
N HIS A 488 0.06 27.43 27.56
CA HIS A 488 0.73 28.71 27.32
C HIS A 488 0.62 29.15 25.85
N LEU A 489 0.81 28.23 24.90
CA LEU A 489 0.65 28.48 23.47
C LEU A 489 -0.79 28.91 23.17
N LEU A 490 -1.77 28.12 23.61
CA LEU A 490 -3.19 28.42 23.42
C LEU A 490 -3.58 29.77 24.04
N PHE A 491 -3.06 30.09 25.22
CA PHE A 491 -3.29 31.39 25.87
C PHE A 491 -2.69 32.54 25.05
N ARG A 492 -1.50 32.38 24.47
CA ARG A 492 -0.89 33.41 23.62
C ARG A 492 -1.70 33.65 22.34
N CYS A 493 -2.35 32.61 21.82
CA CYS A 493 -3.20 32.70 20.63
C CYS A 493 -4.63 33.19 20.92
N THR A 494 -5.21 32.86 22.08
CA THR A 494 -6.65 33.10 22.35
C THR A 494 -6.95 34.03 23.52
N ARG A 495 -5.96 34.23 24.42
CA ARG A 495 -6.12 34.84 25.76
C ARG A 495 -7.02 34.05 26.73
N LEU A 496 -7.41 32.84 26.38
CA LEU A 496 -8.18 31.94 27.23
C LEU A 496 -7.24 31.03 28.03
N GLN A 497 -7.55 30.80 29.30
CA GLN A 497 -6.74 29.98 30.19
C GLN A 497 -7.30 28.55 30.28
N LYS A 498 -6.39 27.58 30.50
CA LYS A 498 -6.73 26.18 30.82
C LYS A 498 -7.72 25.52 29.86
N LEU A 499 -7.50 25.71 28.55
CA LEU A 499 -8.35 25.10 27.52
C LEU A 499 -8.20 23.58 27.43
N VAL A 500 -7.06 23.04 27.88
CA VAL A 500 -6.78 21.61 27.95
C VAL A 500 -6.29 21.26 29.35
N SER A 501 -6.88 20.25 29.99
CA SER A 501 -6.33 19.70 31.24
C SER A 501 -5.74 18.31 31.01
N PRO A 502 -4.40 18.16 31.04
CA PRO A 502 -3.74 16.86 30.88
C PRO A 502 -4.15 15.82 31.94
N TYR A 503 -4.36 16.27 33.18
CA TYR A 503 -4.83 15.43 34.27
C TYR A 503 -6.20 14.83 33.95
N GLU A 504 -7.16 15.68 33.53
CA GLU A 504 -8.50 15.22 33.21
C GLU A 504 -8.54 14.26 32.01
N LEU A 505 -7.77 14.56 30.95
CA LEU A 505 -7.65 13.64 29.80
C LEU A 505 -7.18 12.25 30.25
N SER A 506 -6.23 12.20 31.18
CA SER A 506 -5.66 10.96 31.67
C SER A 506 -6.66 10.18 32.52
N MET A 507 -7.30 10.83 33.50
CA MET A 507 -8.32 10.20 34.34
C MET A 507 -9.51 9.68 33.51
N ASN A 508 -9.99 10.48 32.56
CA ASN A 508 -11.07 10.10 31.65
C ASN A 508 -10.71 8.89 30.77
N SER A 509 -9.44 8.75 30.38
CA SER A 509 -8.96 7.59 29.60
C SER A 509 -8.94 6.28 30.40
N LEU A 510 -8.78 6.37 31.73
CA LEU A 510 -8.87 5.24 32.66
C LEU A 510 -10.32 4.85 32.95
N GLY A 511 -11.28 5.74 32.66
CA GLY A 511 -12.69 5.59 33.00
C GLY A 511 -13.07 6.20 34.34
N ASP A 512 -12.11 6.81 35.04
CA ASP A 512 -12.33 7.57 36.28
C ASP A 512 -12.76 8.99 35.92
N TYR A 513 -13.99 9.14 35.41
CA TYR A 513 -14.49 10.42 34.93
C TYR A 513 -14.60 11.43 36.07
N ILE A 514 -13.94 12.57 35.90
CA ILE A 514 -13.99 13.69 36.87
C ILE A 514 -15.37 14.35 36.88
N SER A 515 -16.05 14.35 35.75
CA SER A 515 -17.42 14.85 35.60
C SER A 515 -18.32 13.72 35.12
N ASN A 516 -18.74 13.73 33.85
CA ASN A 516 -19.46 12.64 33.22
C ASN A 516 -18.80 12.26 31.88
N LYS A 517 -19.29 11.17 31.29
CA LYS A 517 -18.73 10.61 30.07
C LYS A 517 -18.91 11.55 28.87
N GLU A 518 -20.01 12.29 28.81
CA GLU A 518 -20.32 13.23 27.73
C GLU A 518 -19.37 14.42 27.75
N VAL A 519 -19.13 15.01 28.93
CA VAL A 519 -18.15 16.09 29.14
C VAL A 519 -16.73 15.61 28.84
N ALA A 520 -16.39 14.38 29.26
CA ALA A 520 -15.10 13.77 28.92
C ALA A 520 -14.89 13.66 27.41
N GLU A 521 -15.90 13.20 26.65
CA GLU A 521 -15.82 13.10 25.18
C GLU A 521 -15.64 14.46 24.53
N ARG A 522 -16.41 15.47 24.98
CA ARG A 522 -16.32 16.84 24.47
C ARG A 522 -14.93 17.44 24.70
N ARG A 523 -14.37 17.29 25.90
CA ARG A 523 -13.02 17.79 26.23
C ARG A 523 -11.94 17.09 25.42
N ALA A 524 -12.06 15.78 25.20
CA ALA A 524 -11.11 15.03 24.39
C ALA A 524 -11.17 15.43 22.90
N LEU A 525 -12.36 15.64 22.34
CA LEU A 525 -12.54 16.17 20.98
C LEU A 525 -11.95 17.57 20.83
N ASN A 526 -12.17 18.46 21.79
CA ASN A 526 -11.60 19.81 21.78
C ASN A 526 -10.06 19.78 21.82
N ALA A 527 -9.46 18.91 22.64
CA ALA A 527 -8.02 18.75 22.70
C ALA A 527 -7.43 18.23 21.36
N LEU A 528 -8.08 17.26 20.71
CA LEU A 528 -7.69 16.82 19.37
C LEU A 528 -7.86 17.92 18.31
N LEU A 529 -8.90 18.73 18.43
CA LEU A 529 -9.16 19.83 17.52
C LEU A 529 -8.07 20.90 17.62
N PHE A 530 -7.67 21.27 18.84
CA PHE A 530 -6.51 22.16 19.04
C PHE A 530 -5.22 21.57 18.47
N TRP A 531 -4.97 20.28 18.68
CA TRP A 531 -3.82 19.62 18.05
C TRP A 531 -3.86 19.70 16.52
N ALA A 532 -5.00 19.39 15.89
CA ALA A 532 -5.15 19.44 14.44
C ALA A 532 -4.96 20.87 13.90
N THR A 533 -5.49 21.89 14.60
CA THR A 533 -5.32 23.30 14.25
C THR A 533 -3.86 23.76 14.36
N LEU A 534 -3.20 23.45 15.49
CA LEU A 534 -1.82 23.88 15.76
C LEU A 534 -0.79 23.16 14.89
N THR A 535 -1.12 21.99 14.35
CA THR A 535 -0.26 21.22 13.44
C THR A 535 -0.62 21.42 11.96
N ASN A 536 -1.37 22.48 11.63
CA ASN A 536 -1.76 22.86 10.26
C ASN A 536 -2.61 21.82 9.50
N ARG A 537 -3.33 20.96 10.22
CA ARG A 537 -4.18 19.91 9.65
C ARG A 537 -5.63 20.37 9.48
N HIS A 538 -5.84 21.39 8.65
CA HIS A 538 -7.15 22.02 8.45
C HIS A 538 -8.28 21.05 8.04
N LYS A 539 -8.03 20.09 7.13
CA LYS A 539 -9.04 19.09 6.75
C LYS A 539 -9.48 18.22 7.94
N LEU A 540 -8.51 17.80 8.77
CA LEU A 540 -8.77 16.99 9.96
C LEU A 540 -9.49 17.81 11.04
N ALA A 541 -9.07 19.06 11.24
CA ALA A 541 -9.73 19.99 12.14
C ALA A 541 -11.21 20.18 11.75
N LYS A 542 -11.52 20.34 10.45
CA LYS A 542 -12.91 20.41 9.96
C LYS A 542 -13.71 19.14 10.28
N VAL A 543 -13.13 17.95 10.14
CA VAL A 543 -13.80 16.68 10.50
C VAL A 543 -14.12 16.61 11.99
N ILE A 544 -13.14 16.92 12.85
CA ILE A 544 -13.31 16.87 14.32
C ILE A 544 -14.31 17.95 14.79
N TRP A 545 -14.23 19.15 14.21
CA TRP A 545 -15.09 20.28 14.52
C TRP A 545 -16.58 19.98 14.36
N LYS A 546 -16.98 19.25 13.29
CA LYS A 546 -18.37 18.81 13.07
C LYS A 546 -18.95 17.98 14.23
N ARG A 547 -18.09 17.41 15.08
CA ARG A 547 -18.46 16.55 16.21
C ARG A 547 -18.37 17.25 17.56
N THR A 548 -17.97 18.53 17.60
CA THR A 548 -17.98 19.33 18.83
C THR A 548 -19.42 19.70 19.22
N GLU A 549 -19.67 19.83 20.53
CA GLU A 549 -21.01 20.18 21.04
C GLU A 549 -21.42 21.61 20.69
N ASP A 550 -20.47 22.55 20.75
CA ASP A 550 -20.68 23.94 20.34
C ASP A 550 -19.75 24.31 19.17
N PRO A 551 -20.15 23.98 17.93
CA PRO A 551 -19.37 24.29 16.75
C PRO A 551 -19.14 25.80 16.56
N MET A 552 -20.08 26.66 16.96
CA MET A 552 -19.95 28.10 16.72
C MET A 552 -18.84 28.69 17.59
N THR A 553 -18.87 28.42 18.89
CA THR A 553 -17.82 28.90 19.81
C THR A 553 -16.47 28.32 19.43
N MET A 554 -16.41 27.02 19.11
CA MET A 554 -15.15 26.39 18.70
C MET A 554 -14.61 26.95 17.38
N ALA A 555 -15.47 27.30 16.41
CA ALA A 555 -15.05 27.94 15.16
C ALA A 555 -14.40 29.31 15.43
N ILE A 556 -14.99 30.12 16.31
CA ILE A 556 -14.42 31.41 16.70
C ILE A 556 -13.04 31.22 17.35
N ILE A 557 -12.92 30.28 18.29
CA ILE A 557 -11.64 29.99 18.96
C ILE A 557 -10.58 29.53 17.94
N ILE A 558 -10.92 28.63 17.03
CA ILE A 558 -10.01 28.13 15.99
C ILE A 558 -9.60 29.25 15.04
N SER A 559 -10.56 30.06 14.59
CA SER A 559 -10.31 31.21 13.72
C SER A 559 -9.39 32.22 14.41
N MET A 560 -9.60 32.51 15.70
CA MET A 560 -8.70 33.33 16.51
C MET A 560 -7.28 32.76 16.55
N ILE A 561 -7.13 31.45 16.78
CA ILE A 561 -5.82 30.78 16.77
C ILE A 561 -5.14 30.97 15.42
N LEU A 562 -5.79 30.57 14.33
CA LEU A 562 -5.22 30.61 12.98
C LEU A 562 -4.90 32.05 12.53
N ASN A 563 -5.78 33.01 12.78
CA ASN A 563 -5.57 34.40 12.42
C ASN A 563 -4.37 35.00 13.17
N ASN A 564 -4.24 34.72 14.47
CA ASN A 564 -3.09 35.21 15.25
C ASN A 564 -1.79 34.51 14.83
N LEU A 565 -1.80 33.19 14.58
CA LEU A 565 -0.66 32.45 13.99
C LEU A 565 -0.20 33.07 12.67
N SER A 566 -1.12 33.33 11.75
CA SER A 566 -0.85 33.97 10.46
C SER A 566 -0.31 35.39 10.60
N LYS A 567 -0.92 36.20 11.47
CA LYS A 567 -0.62 37.63 11.59
C LYS A 567 0.75 37.89 12.23
N TYR A 568 1.05 37.21 13.34
CA TYR A 568 2.17 37.57 14.21
C TYR A 568 3.39 36.65 14.09
N TRP A 569 3.21 35.36 13.77
CA TRP A 569 4.28 34.37 13.93
C TRP A 569 4.66 33.64 12.64
N CYS A 570 3.77 33.61 11.63
CA CYS A 570 4.10 33.06 10.31
C CYS A 570 4.87 34.08 9.46
N LYS A 571 6.15 33.77 9.18
CA LYS A 571 7.02 34.61 8.33
C LYS A 571 6.89 34.29 6.84
N ASP A 572 6.63 33.03 6.51
CA ASP A 572 6.43 32.57 5.13
C ASP A 572 5.11 33.10 4.57
N ILE A 573 5.18 33.79 3.42
CA ILE A 573 4.04 34.50 2.82
C ILE A 573 2.98 33.52 2.31
N ASP A 574 3.38 32.39 1.74
CA ASP A 574 2.46 31.41 1.17
C ASP A 574 1.74 30.64 2.26
N ILE A 575 2.47 30.21 3.29
CA ILE A 575 1.88 29.58 4.49
C ILE A 575 0.93 30.58 5.17
N LYS A 576 1.36 31.84 5.32
CA LYS A 576 0.54 32.90 5.93
C LYS A 576 -0.78 33.09 5.20
N ARG A 577 -0.76 33.13 3.86
CA ARG A 577 -1.96 33.22 3.02
C ARG A 577 -2.86 32.01 3.21
N LYS A 578 -2.32 30.78 3.16
CA LYS A 578 -3.08 29.54 3.37
C LYS A 578 -3.76 29.51 4.75
N ILE A 579 -3.06 29.86 5.82
CA ILE A 579 -3.62 29.90 7.17
C ILE A 579 -4.74 30.92 7.26
N LYS A 580 -4.55 32.10 6.66
CA LYS A 580 -5.56 33.15 6.67
C LYS A 580 -6.84 32.70 5.97
N VAL A 581 -6.72 32.08 4.79
CA VAL A 581 -7.85 31.50 4.05
C VAL A 581 -8.53 30.37 4.82
N ASN A 582 -7.79 29.62 5.66
CA ASN A 582 -8.39 28.59 6.52
C ASN A 582 -9.04 29.16 7.80
N ALA A 583 -8.67 30.38 8.21
CA ALA A 583 -9.22 31.08 9.36
C ALA A 583 -10.53 31.81 9.03
N GLU A 584 -10.60 32.34 7.80
CA GLU A 584 -11.82 32.81 7.13
C GLU A 584 -12.76 31.63 6.83
#